data_AF-A0A924PRD0-F1
#
_entry.id   AF-A0A924PRD0-F1
#
_cell.length_a   1.000
_cell.length_b   1.000
_cell.length_c   1.000
_cell.angle_alpha   90.00
_cell.angle_beta   90.00
_cell.angle_gamma   90.00
#
_symmetry.space_group_name_H-M   'P 1'
#
loop_
_entity.id
_entity.type
_entity.pdbx_description
1 polymer ?
#
loop_
_entity_poly.entity_id
_entity_poly.type
_entity_poly.pdbx_seq_one_letter_code
_entity_poly.pdbx_strand_id
1 'polypeptide(L)'
;MGGVVSWNLGYSLLDAQSNVVATGVLNPTPVTWKGGQCQIFQGQQVNCTDTYSSYTTNLAANNLLAGQYQLHIKGTETAQSYGAEGFSYGGTVSATAVPEPGTAMSLGLGLLGLGCVMRRKVVKAA
;
A
#
# COMPACT_ATOMS: atom_id res chain seq x y z
N MET A 1 10.42 29.59 7.74
CA MET A 1 9.95 28.35 7.10
C MET A 1 8.91 27.77 8.02
N GLY A 2 7.65 28.09 7.75
CA GLY A 2 6.53 27.72 8.60
C GLY A 2 6.12 26.29 8.30
N GLY A 3 5.95 25.50 9.37
CA GLY A 3 5.57 24.10 9.27
C GLY A 3 4.28 23.90 8.49
N VAL A 4 4.09 22.68 8.02
CA VAL A 4 2.90 22.32 7.25
C VAL A 4 1.64 22.41 8.10
N VAL A 5 0.60 23.05 7.55
CA VAL A 5 -0.71 23.20 8.18
C VAL A 5 -1.61 22.02 7.84
N SER A 6 -1.52 21.51 6.61
CA SER A 6 -2.36 20.41 6.14
C SER A 6 -1.66 19.56 5.08
N TRP A 7 -1.84 18.25 5.19
CA TRP A 7 -1.49 17.25 4.19
C TRP A 7 -2.78 16.58 3.71
N ASN A 8 -3.01 16.54 2.41
CA ASN A 8 -4.07 15.74 1.82
C ASN A 8 -3.46 14.74 0.85
N LEU A 9 -3.39 13.48 1.28
CA LEU A 9 -2.77 12.40 0.54
C LEU A 9 -3.81 11.37 0.11
N GLY A 10 -4.00 11.22 -1.18
CA GLY A 10 -4.70 10.09 -1.78
C GLY A 10 -3.74 9.02 -2.24
N TYR A 11 -4.17 7.75 -2.19
CA TYR A 11 -3.48 6.66 -2.89
C TYR A 11 -4.41 5.98 -3.88
N SER A 12 -3.82 5.38 -4.90
CA SER A 12 -4.46 4.45 -5.81
C SER A 12 -3.52 3.27 -6.09
N LEU A 13 -4.05 2.06 -6.00
CA LEU A 13 -3.39 0.84 -6.44
C LEU A 13 -3.89 0.49 -7.84
N LEU A 14 -2.96 0.22 -8.74
CA LEU A 14 -3.24 -0.16 -10.12
C LEU A 14 -2.76 -1.59 -10.38
N ASP A 15 -3.54 -2.36 -11.14
CA ASP A 15 -3.12 -3.68 -11.62
C ASP A 15 -2.12 -3.58 -12.80
N ALA A 16 -1.71 -4.72 -13.34
CA ALA A 16 -0.79 -4.80 -14.47
C ALA A 16 -1.35 -4.16 -15.76
N GLN A 17 -2.67 -4.01 -15.86
CA GLN A 17 -3.37 -3.37 -16.97
C GLN A 17 -3.65 -1.88 -16.69
N SER A 18 -3.08 -1.33 -15.60
CA SER A 18 -3.30 0.05 -15.15
C SER A 18 -4.74 0.37 -14.73
N ASN A 19 -5.55 -0.64 -14.39
CA ASN A 19 -6.86 -0.40 -13.80
C ASN A 19 -6.72 -0.12 -12.31
N VAL A 20 -7.48 0.86 -11.82
CA VAL A 20 -7.51 1.18 -10.39
C VAL A 20 -8.30 0.11 -9.64
N VAL A 21 -7.63 -0.62 -8.74
CA VAL A 21 -8.21 -1.73 -7.96
C VAL A 21 -8.52 -1.34 -6.51
N ALA A 22 -7.86 -0.31 -5.98
CA ALA A 22 -8.16 0.24 -4.67
C ALA A 22 -7.75 1.72 -4.62
N THR A 23 -8.51 2.52 -3.88
CA THR A 23 -8.19 3.92 -3.59
C THR A 23 -8.51 4.25 -2.15
N GLY A 24 -7.91 5.33 -1.66
CA GLY A 24 -8.26 5.86 -0.36
C GLY A 24 -7.49 7.12 -0.04
N VAL A 25 -7.77 7.65 1.14
CA VAL A 25 -7.05 8.78 1.72
C VAL A 25 -6.14 8.24 2.80
N LEU A 26 -4.86 8.60 2.75
CA LEU A 26 -3.93 8.28 3.82
C LEU A 26 -4.24 9.21 4.99
N ASN A 27 -4.47 8.65 6.18
CA ASN A 27 -4.66 9.45 7.39
C ASN A 27 -3.30 10.06 7.77
N PRO A 28 -3.13 11.39 7.68
CA PRO A 28 -1.88 12.04 8.02
C PRO A 28 -1.85 12.28 9.53
N THR A 29 -1.94 11.23 10.35
CA THR A 29 -1.56 11.37 11.76
C THR A 29 -0.16 12.01 11.80
N PRO A 30 0.04 13.03 12.64
CA PRO A 30 0.70 14.26 12.22
C PRO A 30 2.09 14.01 11.64
N VAL A 31 2.20 14.22 10.34
CA VAL A 31 3.49 14.23 9.64
C VAL A 31 4.32 15.35 10.28
N THR A 32 5.32 14.96 11.07
CA THR A 32 6.13 15.94 11.81
C THR A 32 7.22 16.45 10.88
N TRP A 33 7.15 17.74 10.55
CA TRP A 33 8.21 18.45 9.83
C TRP A 33 9.51 18.41 10.65
N LYS A 34 10.60 17.98 10.01
CA LYS A 34 11.93 17.86 10.63
C LYS A 34 12.88 18.99 10.23
N GLY A 35 12.47 19.83 9.30
CA GLY A 35 13.27 20.93 8.78
C GLY A 35 13.18 20.98 7.27
N GLY A 36 13.63 22.08 6.70
CA GLY A 36 13.73 22.27 5.26
C GLY A 36 14.90 23.17 4.93
N GLN A 37 15.40 23.06 3.71
CA GLN A 37 16.42 23.94 3.18
C GLN A 37 15.95 24.52 1.85
N CYS A 38 16.10 25.83 1.69
CA CYS A 38 15.87 26.53 0.42
C CYS A 38 17.16 27.22 0.02
N GLN A 39 17.41 27.29 -1.28
CA GLN A 39 18.44 28.16 -1.83
C GLN A 39 17.89 29.59 -1.90
N ILE A 40 18.74 30.57 -1.66
CA ILE A 40 18.39 31.98 -1.87
C ILE A 40 19.09 32.46 -3.14
N PHE A 41 18.31 32.87 -4.13
CA PHE A 41 18.82 33.47 -5.35
C PHE A 41 18.20 34.87 -5.52
N GLN A 42 19.04 35.90 -5.57
CA GLN A 42 18.62 37.30 -5.68
C GLN A 42 17.60 37.74 -4.60
N GLY A 43 17.73 37.22 -3.38
CA GLY A 43 16.81 37.52 -2.27
C GLY A 43 15.49 36.74 -2.32
N GLN A 44 15.28 35.90 -3.33
CA GLN A 44 14.11 35.02 -3.45
C GLN A 44 14.46 33.59 -3.06
N GLN A 45 13.55 32.91 -2.35
CA GLN A 45 13.67 31.48 -2.06
C GLN A 45 13.39 30.67 -3.33
N VAL A 46 14.31 29.78 -3.68
CA VAL A 46 14.22 28.85 -4.81
C VAL A 46 14.69 27.46 -4.37
N ASN A 47 14.24 26.41 -5.05
CA ASN A 47 14.65 25.01 -4.78
C ASN A 47 14.52 24.62 -3.29
N CYS A 48 13.34 24.84 -2.72
CA CYS A 48 13.04 24.39 -1.36
C CYS A 48 12.93 22.87 -1.31
N THR A 49 13.53 22.27 -0.29
CA THR A 49 13.41 20.85 0.03
C THR A 49 13.02 20.74 1.48
N ASP A 50 11.83 20.19 1.74
CA ASP A 50 11.37 19.90 3.08
C ASP A 50 11.59 18.44 3.45
N THR A 51 11.97 18.22 4.70
CA THR A 51 12.20 16.91 5.29
C THR A 51 11.12 16.63 6.32
N TYR A 52 10.46 15.49 6.15
CA TYR A 52 9.39 15.03 7.02
C TYR A 52 9.77 13.72 7.72
N SER A 53 9.17 13.47 8.87
CA SER A 53 9.30 12.18 9.54
C SER A 53 8.63 11.09 8.71
N SER A 54 9.28 9.94 8.59
CA SER A 54 8.61 8.76 8.03
C SER A 54 7.45 8.36 8.95
N TYR A 55 6.34 7.98 8.33
CA TYR A 55 5.22 7.36 9.03
C TYR A 55 4.77 6.13 8.26
N THR A 56 4.12 5.21 8.97
CA THR A 56 3.53 4.01 8.39
C THR A 56 2.02 4.11 8.53
N THR A 57 1.31 3.81 7.46
CA THR A 57 -0.15 3.74 7.44
C THR A 57 -0.59 2.46 6.76
N ASN A 58 -1.72 1.93 7.19
CA ASN A 58 -2.36 0.80 6.53
C ASN A 58 -3.16 1.32 5.34
N LEU A 59 -2.91 0.76 4.16
CA LEU A 59 -3.73 1.01 2.98
C LEU A 59 -4.96 0.10 3.06
N ALA A 60 -6.14 0.67 2.96
CA ALA A 60 -7.38 -0.09 2.86
C ALA A 60 -7.48 -0.67 1.43
N ALA A 61 -6.99 -1.89 1.24
CA ALA A 61 -7.11 -2.62 -0.01
C ALA A 61 -7.57 -4.05 0.27
N ASN A 62 -8.89 -4.25 0.22
CA ASN A 62 -9.52 -5.53 0.49
C ASN A 62 -9.66 -6.34 -0.81
N ASN A 63 -9.59 -7.67 -0.70
CA ASN A 63 -9.83 -8.59 -1.81
C ASN A 63 -8.89 -8.42 -3.01
N LEU A 64 -7.65 -7.98 -2.78
CA LEU A 64 -6.62 -8.00 -3.81
C LEU A 64 -6.32 -9.45 -4.19
N LEU A 65 -6.35 -9.73 -5.49
CA LEU A 65 -5.85 -11.00 -6.01
C LEU A 65 -4.33 -11.08 -5.80
N ALA A 66 -3.80 -12.29 -5.83
CA ALA A 66 -2.36 -12.46 -5.82
C ALA A 66 -1.75 -11.85 -7.08
N GLY A 67 -0.72 -11.03 -6.93
CA GLY A 67 -0.12 -10.32 -8.06
C GLY A 67 0.76 -9.15 -7.67
N GLN A 68 1.21 -8.42 -8.70
CA GLN A 68 1.95 -7.17 -8.54
C GLN A 68 1.03 -6.00 -8.87
N TYR A 69 1.11 -4.96 -8.04
CA TYR A 69 0.35 -3.74 -8.15
C TYR A 69 1.28 -2.53 -8.14
N GLN A 70 0.90 -1.48 -8.86
CA GLN A 70 1.56 -0.18 -8.79
C GLN A 70 0.83 0.67 -7.76
N LEU A 71 1.56 1.16 -6.77
CA LEU A 71 1.08 2.13 -5.80
C LEU A 71 1.40 3.52 -6.30
N HIS A 72 0.37 4.34 -6.50
CA HIS A 72 0.51 5.77 -6.74
C HIS A 72 -0.03 6.52 -5.53
N ILE A 73 0.74 7.47 -5.02
CA ILE A 73 0.33 8.39 -3.96
C ILE A 73 0.36 9.79 -4.55
N LYS A 74 -0.72 10.53 -4.43
CA LYS A 74 -0.84 11.91 -4.91
C LYS A 74 -1.43 12.77 -3.82
N GLY A 75 -0.98 14.00 -3.72
CA GLY A 75 -1.50 14.87 -2.70
C GLY A 75 -1.12 16.32 -2.85
N THR A 76 -1.63 17.10 -1.92
CA THR A 76 -1.28 18.49 -1.74
C THR A 76 -0.81 18.76 -0.32
N GLU A 77 0.13 19.68 -0.22
CA GLU A 77 0.72 20.18 1.01
C GLU A 77 0.37 21.65 1.05
N THR A 78 -0.06 22.13 2.21
CA THR A 78 -0.27 23.56 2.44
C THR A 78 0.53 23.98 3.66
N ALA A 79 1.58 24.76 3.43
CA ALA A 79 2.43 25.29 4.48
C ALA A 79 2.02 26.71 4.90
N GLN A 80 2.47 27.15 6.07
CA GLN A 80 2.18 28.52 6.54
C GLN A 80 2.90 29.59 5.71
N SER A 81 3.96 29.23 4.97
CA SER A 81 4.86 30.19 4.32
C SER A 81 4.81 30.17 2.79
N TYR A 82 4.15 29.20 2.18
CA TYR A 82 4.01 29.07 0.73
C TYR A 82 2.66 28.41 0.40
N GLY A 83 2.13 28.73 -0.78
CA GLY A 83 0.82 28.25 -1.23
C GLY A 83 0.75 26.72 -1.37
N ALA A 84 -0.42 26.20 -1.74
CA ALA A 84 -0.60 24.76 -1.88
C ALA A 84 0.28 24.21 -3.01
N GLU A 85 1.13 23.24 -2.70
CA GLU A 85 1.98 22.53 -3.66
C GLU A 85 1.51 21.10 -3.87
N GLY A 86 1.58 20.62 -5.10
CA GLY A 86 1.16 19.28 -5.48
C GLY A 86 2.34 18.34 -5.68
N PHE A 87 2.19 17.09 -5.26
CA PHE A 87 3.25 16.08 -5.34
C PHE A 87 2.69 14.69 -5.67
N SER A 88 3.58 13.85 -6.22
CA SER A 88 3.27 12.49 -6.65
C SER A 88 4.43 11.55 -6.32
N TYR A 89 4.13 10.46 -5.63
CA TYR A 89 5.06 9.37 -5.34
C TYR A 89 4.55 8.07 -5.95
N GLY A 90 5.46 7.15 -6.30
CA GLY A 90 5.13 5.88 -6.91
C GLY A 90 5.98 4.73 -6.35
N GLY A 91 5.44 3.52 -6.36
CA GLY A 91 6.14 2.30 -5.96
C GLY A 91 5.43 1.04 -6.43
N THR A 92 6.04 -0.12 -6.20
CA THR A 92 5.45 -1.43 -6.48
C THR A 92 5.11 -2.15 -5.19
N VAL A 93 3.96 -2.85 -5.18
CA VAL A 93 3.47 -3.63 -4.04
C VAL A 93 3.12 -5.02 -4.55
N SER A 94 3.52 -6.06 -3.83
CA SER A 94 3.15 -7.44 -4.13
C SER A 94 2.13 -7.96 -3.12
N ALA A 95 1.05 -8.56 -3.64
CA ALA A 95 0.07 -9.29 -2.83
C ALA A 95 0.31 -10.79 -3.00
N THR A 96 0.46 -11.51 -1.88
CA THR A 96 0.58 -12.97 -1.88
C THR A 96 -0.80 -13.61 -1.77
N ALA A 97 -0.98 -14.75 -2.46
CA ALA A 97 -2.20 -15.54 -2.32
C ALA A 97 -2.28 -16.08 -0.89
N VAL A 98 -3.32 -15.71 -0.14
CA VAL A 98 -3.66 -16.37 1.12
C VAL A 98 -4.74 -17.40 0.80
N PRO A 99 -4.52 -18.71 1.03
CA PRO A 99 -5.55 -19.71 0.84
C PRO A 99 -6.77 -19.35 1.68
N GLU A 100 -7.93 -19.27 1.03
CA GLU A 100 -9.19 -19.08 1.76
C GLU A 100 -9.36 -20.22 2.78
N PRO A 101 -9.88 -19.95 3.98
CA PRO A 101 -10.04 -20.97 5.02
C PRO A 101 -10.79 -22.22 4.52
N GLY A 102 -11.76 -22.05 3.62
CA GLY A 102 -12.52 -23.14 3.01
C GLY A 102 -11.72 -24.01 2.02
N THR A 103 -10.72 -23.43 1.35
CA THR A 103 -9.89 -24.15 0.37
C THR A 103 -8.92 -25.10 1.09
N ALA A 104 -8.32 -24.67 2.20
CA ALA A 104 -7.48 -25.54 3.02
C ALA A 104 -8.29 -26.70 3.64
N MET A 105 -9.52 -26.40 4.11
CA MET A 105 -10.40 -27.41 4.69
C MET A 105 -10.87 -28.44 3.67
N SER A 106 -11.26 -28.00 2.47
CA SER A 106 -11.67 -28.89 1.38
C SER A 106 -10.51 -29.74 0.86
N LEU A 107 -9.29 -29.18 0.76
CA LEU A 107 -8.10 -29.95 0.41
C LEU A 107 -7.77 -31.01 1.48
N GLY A 108 -7.86 -30.63 2.76
CA GLY A 108 -7.63 -31.54 3.89
C GLY A 108 -8.65 -32.68 3.93
N LEU A 109 -9.94 -32.38 3.73
CA LEU A 109 -11.00 -33.38 3.66
C LEU A 109 -10.85 -34.29 2.42
N GLY A 110 -10.46 -33.72 1.27
CA GLY A 110 -10.19 -34.49 0.06
C GLY A 110 -9.05 -35.49 0.24
N LEU A 111 -7.94 -35.06 0.85
CA LEU A 111 -6.79 -35.92 1.16
C LEU A 111 -7.12 -36.99 2.21
N LEU A 112 -7.87 -36.64 3.27
CA LEU A 112 -8.37 -37.61 4.25
C LEU A 112 -9.29 -38.66 3.62
N GLY A 113 -10.17 -38.22 2.72
CA GLY A 113 -11.06 -39.10 1.95
C GLY A 113 -10.27 -40.07 1.07
N LEU A 114 -9.31 -39.58 0.30
CA LEU A 114 -8.41 -40.39 -0.52
C LEU A 114 -7.59 -41.38 0.32
N GLY A 115 -7.03 -40.94 1.45
CA GLY A 115 -6.29 -41.80 2.37
C GLY A 115 -7.14 -42.92 2.96
N CYS A 116 -8.39 -42.64 3.33
CA CYS A 116 -9.33 -43.66 3.80
C CYS A 116 -9.70 -44.67 2.71
N VAL A 117 -9.91 -44.22 1.47
CA VAL A 117 -10.22 -45.10 0.34
C VAL A 117 -9.03 -45.99 -0.02
N MET A 118 -7.81 -45.45 0.00
CA MET A 118 -6.59 -46.23 -0.26
C MET A 118 -6.37 -47.31 0.80
N ARG A 119 -6.58 -47.02 2.10
CA ARG A 119 -6.50 -48.02 3.16
C ARG A 119 -7.49 -49.17 2.98
N ARG A 120 -8.70 -48.90 2.48
CA ARG A 120 -9.71 -49.94 2.20
C ARG A 120 -9.33 -50.87 1.05
N LYS A 121 -8.49 -50.42 0.10
CA LYS A 121 -8.02 -51.25 -1.01
C LYS A 121 -6.86 -52.18 -0.61
N VAL A 122 -6.04 -51.79 0.36
CA VAL A 122 -4.91 -52.63 0.84
C VAL A 122 -5.38 -53.82 1.69
N VAL A 123 -6.52 -53.72 2.37
CA VAL A 123 -7.05 -54.79 3.25
C VAL A 123 -7.73 -55.96 2.49
N LYS A 124 -7.88 -55.88 1.16
CA LYS A 124 -8.50 -56.95 0.35
C LYS A 124 -7.51 -57.90 -0.36
N ALA A 125 -6.21 -57.82 -0.06
CA ALA A 125 -5.20 -58.74 -0.57
C ALA A 125 -4.44 -59.40 0.59
N ALA A 126 -5.10 -60.30 1.31
CA ALA A 126 -4.52 -61.33 2.17
C ALA A 126 -5.54 -62.45 2.33
#